data_AF-K1VHX5-F1
#
_entry.id   AF-K1VHX5-F1
#
_cell.length_a   1.000
_cell.length_b   1.000
_cell.length_c   1.000
_cell.angle_alpha   90.00
_cell.angle_beta   90.00
_cell.angle_gamma   90.00
#
_symmetry.space_group_name_H-M   'P 1'
#
loop_
_entity.id
_entity.type
_entity.pdbx_description
1 polymer ?
#
loop_
_entity_poly.entity_id
_entity_poly.type
_entity_poly.pdbx_seq_one_letter_code
_entity_poly.pdbx_strand_id
1 'polypeptide(L)'
;MHSHHSHSGQFCRHAKDNLEDVVKEAVRQGFTTFGLSEHAPRYREQDLFPEESDLTPTDLSRIYLDFLTEALRLKAKYADRITLLVGIETDFISPLDMSELTTLLSQHEEIDYVVGSVHHVSGVSIDFDRPNYLRAVADCASPTPTMVRNAEGELVMAPPVNEIKEPETMADIEDFVARYLDAQFEMIIAQEPEVIGHFDLCMLFTPQISLKSSAAVWEKVERNVDAAISYGALFEANAAAFRKGWNSSYPAPDVLQLILSKGGRVCLSDDSHGVSYVGLNYGRLREYLVAQGVEEIWYLVPRDQEGEKVGKRGRVKAKPLRGWERAEFWSQ
;
A
#
# COMPACT_ATOMS: atom_id res chain seq x y z
N MET A 1 14.92 14.40 2.54
CA MET A 1 13.52 13.95 2.74
C MET A 1 13.36 12.54 2.18
N HIS A 2 12.24 11.85 2.39
CA HIS A 2 12.06 10.47 1.95
C HIS A 2 10.72 10.19 1.26
N SER A 3 10.70 9.13 0.45
CA SER A 3 9.51 8.41 -0.02
C SER A 3 9.79 6.91 0.10
N HIS A 4 8.88 6.11 0.65
CA HIS A 4 9.06 4.65 0.79
C HIS A 4 8.19 3.82 -0.15
N HIS A 5 7.52 4.46 -1.11
CA HIS A 5 6.62 3.76 -2.01
C HIS A 5 6.68 4.38 -3.40
N SER A 6 7.17 3.63 -4.39
CA SER A 6 7.20 4.03 -5.78
C SER A 6 7.22 2.84 -6.74
N HIS A 7 6.72 3.09 -7.94
CA HIS A 7 6.55 2.16 -9.06
C HIS A 7 7.04 2.80 -10.37
N SER A 8 7.39 1.96 -11.33
CA SER A 8 7.85 2.38 -12.65
C SER A 8 7.17 1.60 -13.77
N GLY A 9 6.91 2.27 -14.90
CA GLY A 9 6.28 1.64 -16.07
C GLY A 9 7.13 0.55 -16.73
N GLN A 10 8.41 0.45 -16.35
CA GLN A 10 9.29 -0.62 -16.78
C GLN A 10 8.90 -1.99 -16.18
N PHE A 11 8.29 -2.00 -14.99
CA PHE A 11 7.99 -3.23 -14.25
C PHE A 11 6.53 -3.31 -13.73
N CYS A 12 5.77 -2.22 -13.79
CA CYS A 12 4.36 -2.14 -13.39
C CYS A 12 3.49 -1.64 -14.56
N ARG A 13 2.42 -2.38 -14.89
CA ARG A 13 1.59 -2.13 -16.10
C ARG A 13 0.77 -0.84 -16.02
N HIS A 14 0.35 -0.44 -14.83
CA HIS A 14 -0.39 0.79 -14.58
C HIS A 14 0.53 1.98 -14.22
N ALA A 15 1.85 1.79 -14.21
CA ALA A 15 2.83 2.86 -14.09
C ALA A 15 3.34 3.37 -15.46
N LYS A 16 4.23 4.36 -15.42
CA LYS A 16 4.88 5.02 -16.56
C LYS A 16 6.38 5.20 -16.31
N ASP A 17 7.12 5.44 -17.39
CA ASP A 17 8.56 5.73 -17.41
C ASP A 17 9.47 4.60 -16.92
N ASN A 18 10.77 4.73 -17.16
CA ASN A 18 11.75 3.75 -16.69
C ASN A 18 12.16 4.00 -15.24
N LEU A 19 12.57 2.95 -14.54
CA LEU A 19 12.96 3.04 -13.12
C LEU A 19 14.09 4.04 -12.89
N GLU A 20 15.09 4.09 -13.79
CA GLU A 20 16.19 5.07 -13.67
C GLU A 20 15.70 6.51 -13.75
N ASP A 21 14.66 6.79 -14.55
CA ASP A 21 14.15 8.15 -14.71
C ASP A 21 13.35 8.59 -13.47
N VAL A 22 12.63 7.67 -12.82
CA VAL A 22 12.03 7.87 -11.49
C VAL A 22 13.12 8.21 -10.45
N VAL A 23 14.23 7.46 -10.42
CA VAL A 23 15.36 7.74 -9.52
C VAL A 23 15.98 9.11 -9.80
N LYS A 24 16.21 9.47 -11.06
CA LYS A 24 16.75 10.80 -11.43
C LYS A 24 15.84 11.92 -10.95
N GLU A 25 14.53 11.74 -11.05
CA GLU A 25 13.56 12.72 -10.59
C GLU A 25 13.57 12.85 -9.06
N ALA A 26 13.65 11.73 -8.33
CA ALA A 26 13.80 11.76 -6.87
C ALA A 26 15.07 12.53 -6.45
N VAL A 27 16.19 12.29 -7.14
CA VAL A 27 17.43 13.04 -6.91
C VAL A 27 17.26 14.52 -7.25
N ARG A 28 16.57 14.85 -8.35
CA ARG A 28 16.32 16.24 -8.78
C ARG A 28 15.54 17.04 -7.73
N GLN A 29 14.58 16.39 -7.07
CA GLN A 29 13.77 16.99 -6.00
C GLN A 29 14.45 16.96 -4.62
N GLY A 30 15.69 16.46 -4.52
CA GLY A 30 16.44 16.44 -3.25
C GLY A 30 15.92 15.43 -2.23
N PHE A 31 15.31 14.33 -2.66
CA PHE A 31 15.12 13.17 -1.80
C PHE A 31 16.49 12.62 -1.38
N THR A 32 16.61 12.27 -0.10
CA THR A 32 17.83 11.71 0.50
C THR A 32 17.74 10.20 0.68
N THR A 33 16.51 9.70 0.85
CA THR A 33 16.19 8.27 0.88
C THR A 33 14.99 8.03 -0.02
N PHE A 34 15.03 7.02 -0.87
CA PHE A 34 13.92 6.70 -1.77
C PHE A 34 13.74 5.18 -1.88
N GLY A 35 12.50 4.73 -1.73
CA GLY A 35 12.12 3.33 -1.78
C GLY A 35 11.64 2.96 -3.18
N LEU A 36 12.22 1.91 -3.76
CA LEU A 36 11.80 1.30 -5.02
C LEU A 36 10.99 0.04 -4.67
N SER A 37 9.68 0.02 -4.88
CA SER A 37 8.80 -0.96 -4.25
C SER A 37 7.75 -1.51 -5.22
N GLU A 38 8.18 -2.04 -6.35
CA GLU A 38 7.26 -2.63 -7.33
C GLU A 38 6.37 -3.72 -6.70
N HIS A 39 5.18 -3.89 -7.27
CA HIS A 39 4.20 -4.88 -6.87
C HIS A 39 4.77 -6.30 -6.85
N ALA A 40 4.39 -7.07 -5.81
CA ALA A 40 4.68 -8.48 -5.72
C ALA A 40 4.04 -9.27 -6.88
N PRO A 41 4.67 -10.35 -7.37
CA PRO A 41 4.05 -11.21 -8.36
C PRO A 41 2.72 -11.78 -7.88
N ARG A 42 1.78 -11.97 -8.81
CA ARG A 42 0.56 -12.76 -8.58
C ARG A 42 0.87 -14.23 -8.86
N TYR A 43 0.27 -15.14 -8.10
CA TYR A 43 0.58 -16.57 -8.17
C TYR A 43 -0.51 -17.43 -8.83
N ARG A 44 -1.67 -16.84 -9.16
CA ARG A 44 -2.78 -17.52 -9.83
C ARG A 44 -3.32 -16.64 -10.96
N GLU A 45 -3.74 -17.26 -12.06
CA GLU A 45 -4.23 -16.52 -13.24
C GLU A 45 -5.49 -15.69 -12.93
N GLN A 46 -6.35 -16.16 -12.03
CA GLN A 46 -7.56 -15.43 -11.63
C GLN A 46 -7.30 -14.18 -10.77
N ASP A 47 -6.07 -14.01 -10.27
CA ASP A 47 -5.69 -12.87 -9.43
C ASP A 47 -5.02 -11.75 -10.23
N LEU A 48 -4.84 -11.95 -11.54
CA LEU A 48 -4.25 -10.94 -12.42
C LEU A 48 -5.13 -9.71 -12.50
N PHE A 49 -4.51 -8.53 -12.47
CA PHE A 49 -5.23 -7.29 -12.79
C PHE A 49 -5.66 -7.29 -14.27
N PRO A 50 -6.71 -6.54 -14.64
CA PRO A 50 -7.17 -6.45 -16.02
C PRO A 50 -6.06 -6.08 -17.03
N GLU A 51 -5.15 -5.18 -16.66
CA GLU A 51 -4.00 -4.75 -17.49
C GLU A 51 -2.90 -5.81 -17.63
N GLU A 52 -3.01 -6.92 -16.92
CA GLU A 52 -2.03 -8.02 -16.89
C GLU A 52 -2.59 -9.26 -17.57
N SER A 53 -3.75 -9.14 -18.22
CA SER A 53 -4.44 -10.23 -18.92
C SER A 53 -3.61 -10.85 -20.06
N ASP A 54 -2.54 -10.21 -20.51
CA ASP A 54 -1.57 -10.74 -21.48
C ASP A 54 -0.38 -11.48 -20.84
N LEU A 55 -0.31 -11.55 -19.50
CA LEU A 55 0.78 -12.14 -18.73
C LEU A 55 0.36 -13.41 -17.99
N THR A 56 1.36 -14.18 -17.56
CA THR A 56 1.18 -15.31 -16.64
C THR A 56 1.83 -15.01 -15.28
N PRO A 57 1.47 -15.72 -14.20
CA PRO A 57 2.20 -15.68 -12.93
C PRO A 57 3.72 -15.83 -13.09
N THR A 58 4.17 -16.67 -14.03
CA THR A 58 5.60 -16.86 -14.31
C THR A 58 6.24 -15.62 -14.95
N ASP A 59 5.51 -14.92 -15.82
CA ASP A 59 6.01 -13.67 -16.42
C ASP A 59 6.12 -12.57 -15.36
N LEU A 60 5.17 -12.50 -14.43
CA LEU A 60 5.22 -11.55 -13.31
C LEU A 60 6.40 -11.82 -12.37
N SER A 61 6.67 -13.09 -12.05
CA SER A 61 7.88 -13.44 -11.29
C SER A 61 9.15 -13.00 -12.04
N ARG A 62 9.21 -13.21 -13.36
CA ARG A 62 10.37 -12.77 -14.17
C ARG A 62 10.52 -11.25 -14.17
N ILE A 63 9.42 -10.52 -14.36
CA ILE A 63 9.40 -9.04 -14.32
C ILE A 63 9.92 -8.53 -12.98
N TYR A 64 9.50 -9.14 -11.86
CA TYR A 64 9.99 -8.75 -10.55
C TYR A 64 11.50 -9.03 -10.36
N LEU A 65 12.02 -10.16 -10.89
CA LEU A 65 13.46 -10.44 -10.85
C LEU A 65 14.28 -9.49 -11.75
N ASP A 66 13.73 -9.09 -12.88
CA ASP A 66 14.33 -8.07 -13.75
C ASP A 66 14.34 -6.70 -13.04
N PHE A 67 13.27 -6.37 -12.30
CA PHE A 67 13.22 -5.21 -11.40
C PHE A 67 14.34 -5.25 -10.36
N LEU A 68 14.49 -6.36 -9.62
CA LEU A 68 15.54 -6.47 -8.60
C LEU A 68 16.93 -6.24 -9.19
N THR A 69 17.20 -6.80 -10.37
CA THR A 69 18.47 -6.63 -11.07
C THR A 69 18.74 -5.15 -11.38
N GLU A 70 17.73 -4.45 -11.92
CA GLU A 70 17.86 -3.04 -12.26
C GLU A 70 17.93 -2.14 -11.02
N ALA A 71 17.09 -2.39 -10.01
CA ALA A 71 17.09 -1.66 -8.75
C ALA A 71 18.45 -1.74 -8.04
N LEU A 72 19.10 -2.92 -8.03
CA LEU A 72 20.45 -3.08 -7.48
C LEU A 72 21.51 -2.34 -8.27
N ARG A 73 21.43 -2.36 -9.61
CA ARG A 73 22.32 -1.57 -10.47
C ARG A 73 22.18 -0.07 -10.17
N LEU A 74 20.95 0.42 -9.99
CA LEU A 74 20.67 1.82 -9.67
C LEU A 74 21.12 2.19 -8.25
N LYS A 75 20.88 1.33 -7.27
CA LYS A 75 21.38 1.48 -5.89
C LYS A 75 22.89 1.68 -5.86
N ALA A 76 23.63 0.90 -6.64
CA ALA A 76 25.09 1.08 -6.77
C ALA A 76 25.47 2.36 -7.54
N LYS A 77 24.79 2.65 -8.67
CA LYS A 77 25.10 3.78 -9.55
C LYS A 77 24.87 5.15 -8.90
N TYR A 78 23.90 5.27 -8.00
CA TYR A 78 23.48 6.55 -7.39
C TYR A 78 23.83 6.66 -5.90
N ALA A 79 24.66 5.75 -5.36
CA ALA A 79 25.00 5.66 -3.94
C ALA A 79 25.64 6.94 -3.37
N ASP A 80 26.28 7.76 -4.21
CA ASP A 80 26.88 9.05 -3.84
C ASP A 80 25.87 10.22 -3.82
N ARG A 81 24.64 9.99 -4.30
CA ARG A 81 23.61 11.05 -4.49
C ARG A 81 22.36 10.81 -3.66
N ILE A 82 21.93 9.56 -3.49
CA ILE A 82 20.69 9.21 -2.80
C ILE A 82 20.80 7.80 -2.20
N THR A 83 20.19 7.59 -1.03
CA THR A 83 20.04 6.23 -0.47
C THR A 83 18.84 5.55 -1.10
N LEU A 84 19.06 4.53 -1.92
CA LEU A 84 17.98 3.69 -2.47
C LEU A 84 17.77 2.45 -1.61
N LEU A 85 16.52 2.20 -1.23
CA LEU A 85 16.07 0.97 -0.59
C LEU A 85 15.25 0.18 -1.61
N VAL A 86 15.59 -1.09 -1.82
CA VAL A 86 14.88 -2.00 -2.72
C VAL A 86 13.84 -2.75 -1.91
N GLY A 87 12.58 -2.62 -2.27
CA GLY A 87 11.47 -3.23 -1.54
C GLY A 87 10.53 -3.99 -2.45
N ILE A 88 9.42 -4.39 -1.85
CA ILE A 88 8.30 -5.04 -2.52
C ILE A 88 7.01 -4.54 -1.91
N GLU A 89 6.03 -4.19 -2.73
CA GLU A 89 4.67 -3.96 -2.26
C GLU A 89 3.87 -5.26 -2.31
N THR A 90 3.19 -5.63 -1.23
CA THR A 90 2.38 -6.85 -1.21
C THR A 90 1.02 -6.64 -1.88
N ASP A 91 0.58 -7.65 -2.61
CA ASP A 91 -0.81 -7.81 -3.03
C ASP A 91 -1.41 -8.99 -2.25
N PHE A 92 -1.92 -8.76 -1.03
CA PHE A 92 -2.53 -9.86 -0.27
C PHE A 92 -3.95 -10.18 -0.79
N ILE A 93 -4.08 -11.35 -1.42
CA ILE A 93 -5.34 -11.82 -2.03
C ILE A 93 -5.80 -13.13 -1.38
N SER A 94 -4.86 -14.00 -1.04
CA SER A 94 -5.06 -15.33 -0.48
C SER A 94 -3.85 -15.79 0.36
N PRO A 95 -4.00 -16.85 1.18
CA PRO A 95 -2.87 -17.40 1.94
C PRO A 95 -1.68 -17.85 1.07
N LEU A 96 -1.90 -18.16 -0.21
CA LEU A 96 -0.84 -18.52 -1.15
C LEU A 96 0.16 -17.37 -1.33
N ASP A 97 -0.34 -16.13 -1.45
CA ASP A 97 0.49 -14.94 -1.67
C ASP A 97 1.48 -14.73 -0.52
N MET A 98 1.07 -15.04 0.71
CA MET A 98 1.94 -14.96 1.88
C MET A 98 3.00 -16.08 1.90
N SER A 99 2.65 -17.31 1.52
CA SER A 99 3.64 -18.40 1.45
C SER A 99 4.67 -18.14 0.35
N GLU A 100 4.24 -17.65 -0.80
CA GLU A 100 5.13 -17.39 -1.94
C GLU A 100 5.99 -16.15 -1.70
N LEU A 101 5.43 -15.08 -1.10
CA LEU A 101 6.21 -13.94 -0.64
C LEU A 101 7.27 -14.35 0.38
N THR A 102 6.94 -15.24 1.32
CA THR A 102 7.92 -15.77 2.29
C THR A 102 9.05 -16.52 1.59
N THR A 103 8.72 -17.34 0.59
CA THR A 103 9.70 -18.04 -0.26
C THR A 103 10.59 -17.03 -0.99
N LEU A 104 10.01 -16.04 -1.67
CA LEU A 104 10.74 -15.02 -2.42
C LEU A 104 11.70 -14.23 -1.52
N LEU A 105 11.23 -13.75 -0.37
CA LEU A 105 12.05 -13.02 0.60
C LEU A 105 13.18 -13.89 1.20
N SER A 106 12.98 -15.21 1.28
CA SER A 106 14.03 -16.13 1.74
C SER A 106 15.12 -16.37 0.70
N GLN A 107 14.79 -16.20 -0.59
CA GLN A 107 15.70 -16.40 -1.72
C GLN A 107 16.44 -15.11 -2.11
N HIS A 108 15.86 -13.95 -1.79
CA HIS A 108 16.36 -12.63 -2.17
C HIS A 108 16.61 -11.74 -0.94
N GLU A 109 17.77 -11.92 -0.32
CA GLU A 109 18.21 -11.13 0.83
C GLU A 109 18.47 -9.65 0.53
N GLU A 110 18.57 -9.32 -0.76
CA GLU A 110 18.72 -7.98 -1.32
C GLU A 110 17.45 -7.12 -1.22
N ILE A 111 16.28 -7.73 -0.93
CA ILE A 111 15.05 -7.01 -0.65
C ILE A 111 15.15 -6.43 0.77
N ASP A 112 15.30 -5.12 0.84
CA ASP A 112 15.53 -4.36 2.07
C ASP A 112 14.27 -4.26 2.94
N TYR A 113 13.07 -4.15 2.34
CA TYR A 113 11.83 -3.93 3.09
C TYR A 113 10.56 -4.33 2.32
N VAL A 114 9.45 -4.43 3.05
CA VAL A 114 8.12 -4.73 2.51
C VAL A 114 7.16 -3.57 2.80
N VAL A 115 6.45 -3.11 1.77
CA VAL A 115 5.24 -2.30 1.91
C VAL A 115 4.05 -3.24 1.97
N GLY A 116 3.45 -3.36 3.15
CA GLY A 116 2.30 -4.24 3.39
C GLY A 116 1.01 -3.58 2.96
N SER A 117 0.49 -4.00 1.80
CA SER A 117 -0.71 -3.46 1.15
C SER A 117 -1.76 -4.56 0.91
N VAL A 118 -3.03 -4.14 0.86
CA VAL A 118 -4.18 -5.01 0.53
C VAL A 118 -4.94 -4.35 -0.61
N HIS A 119 -4.94 -4.97 -1.79
CA HIS A 119 -5.63 -4.44 -2.98
C HIS A 119 -6.87 -5.24 -3.36
N HIS A 120 -7.16 -6.34 -2.64
CA HIS A 120 -8.28 -7.22 -2.93
C HIS A 120 -9.13 -7.48 -1.70
N VAL A 121 -10.45 -7.55 -1.90
CA VAL A 121 -11.40 -8.03 -0.91
C VAL A 121 -12.31 -9.04 -1.59
N SER A 122 -12.47 -10.23 -0.98
CA SER A 122 -13.23 -11.33 -1.57
C SER A 122 -12.76 -11.72 -2.98
N GLY A 123 -11.46 -11.57 -3.27
CA GLY A 123 -10.86 -11.88 -4.58
C GLY A 123 -11.15 -10.86 -5.68
N VAL A 124 -11.66 -9.67 -5.33
CA VAL A 124 -11.94 -8.59 -6.28
C VAL A 124 -11.04 -7.39 -5.94
N SER A 125 -10.38 -6.81 -6.95
CA SER A 125 -9.58 -5.59 -6.77
C SER A 125 -10.48 -4.43 -6.33
N ILE A 126 -10.00 -3.62 -5.37
CA ILE A 126 -10.78 -2.53 -4.78
C ILE A 126 -10.33 -1.14 -5.24
N ASP A 127 -9.23 -1.07 -5.97
CA ASP A 127 -8.50 0.16 -6.29
C ASP A 127 -8.24 0.37 -7.78
N PHE A 128 -8.52 -0.64 -8.62
CA PHE A 128 -8.47 -0.54 -10.07
C PHE A 128 -9.55 0.42 -10.61
N ASP A 129 -10.82 0.12 -10.36
CA ASP A 129 -11.94 0.95 -10.79
C ASP A 129 -13.16 0.88 -9.85
N ARG A 130 -14.09 1.80 -10.06
CA ARG A 130 -15.29 1.94 -9.25
C ARG A 130 -16.25 0.75 -9.40
N PRO A 131 -16.51 0.19 -10.60
CA PRO A 131 -17.28 -1.04 -10.73
C PRO A 131 -16.75 -2.23 -9.93
N ASN A 132 -15.43 -2.48 -9.93
CA ASN A 132 -14.84 -3.56 -9.14
C ASN A 132 -14.93 -3.30 -7.64
N TYR A 133 -14.72 -2.05 -7.20
CA TYR A 133 -14.97 -1.67 -5.80
C TYR A 133 -16.40 -1.98 -5.36
N LEU A 134 -17.40 -1.55 -6.13
CA LEU A 134 -18.81 -1.79 -5.82
C LEU A 134 -19.12 -3.29 -5.79
N ARG A 135 -18.55 -4.07 -6.73
CA ARG A 135 -18.67 -5.53 -6.73
C ARG A 135 -18.09 -6.15 -5.46
N ALA A 136 -16.89 -5.73 -5.05
CA ALA A 136 -16.27 -6.21 -3.82
C ALA A 136 -17.14 -5.93 -2.59
N VAL A 137 -17.79 -4.76 -2.52
CA VAL A 137 -18.77 -4.43 -1.48
C VAL A 137 -19.96 -5.39 -1.50
N ALA A 138 -20.59 -5.58 -2.66
CA ALA A 138 -21.77 -6.43 -2.83
C ALA A 138 -21.47 -7.91 -2.47
N ASP A 139 -20.33 -8.43 -2.92
CA ASP A 139 -19.91 -9.82 -2.68
C ASP A 139 -19.67 -10.10 -1.17
N CYS A 140 -19.36 -9.06 -0.38
CA CYS A 140 -19.19 -9.17 1.07
C CYS A 140 -20.51 -9.17 1.85
N ALA A 141 -21.44 -8.28 1.48
CA ALA A 141 -22.72 -8.08 2.17
C ALA A 141 -23.73 -9.21 1.90
N SER A 142 -23.63 -9.86 0.74
CA SER A 142 -24.50 -10.96 0.37
C SER A 142 -23.75 -11.93 -0.54
N PRO A 143 -23.02 -12.91 0.02
CA PRO A 143 -22.37 -13.94 -0.77
C PRO A 143 -23.42 -14.64 -1.63
N THR A 144 -23.44 -14.35 -2.93
CA THR A 144 -24.39 -14.98 -3.84
C THR A 144 -23.88 -16.38 -4.18
N PRO A 145 -24.71 -17.42 -4.08
CA PRO A 145 -24.35 -18.73 -4.61
C PRO A 145 -24.01 -18.60 -6.10
N THR A 146 -22.87 -19.14 -6.54
CA THR A 146 -22.46 -19.15 -7.96
C THR A 146 -23.56 -19.67 -8.88
N MET A 147 -24.38 -20.57 -8.35
CA MET A 147 -25.51 -21.18 -9.03
C MET A 147 -26.81 -20.90 -8.27
N VAL A 148 -27.80 -20.35 -8.96
CA VAL A 148 -29.17 -20.18 -8.47
C VAL A 148 -30.11 -21.06 -9.27
N ARG A 149 -31.29 -21.39 -8.75
CA ARG A 149 -32.34 -21.97 -9.58
C ARG A 149 -33.13 -20.84 -10.24
N ASN A 150 -33.29 -20.88 -11.56
CA ASN A 150 -34.18 -19.95 -12.27
C ASN A 150 -35.66 -20.22 -11.92
N ALA A 151 -36.58 -19.44 -12.48
CA ALA A 151 -38.02 -19.58 -12.24
C ALA A 151 -38.56 -20.96 -12.67
N GLU A 152 -37.86 -21.62 -13.60
CA GLU A 152 -38.13 -22.95 -14.13
C GLU A 152 -37.48 -24.07 -13.28
N GLY A 153 -36.74 -23.72 -12.24
CA GLY A 153 -36.09 -24.65 -11.32
C GLY A 153 -34.75 -25.20 -11.83
N GLU A 154 -34.24 -24.72 -12.96
CA GLU A 154 -32.95 -25.12 -13.52
C GLU A 154 -31.79 -24.42 -12.81
N LEU A 155 -30.72 -25.17 -12.57
CA LEU A 155 -29.52 -24.62 -11.95
C LEU A 155 -28.76 -23.77 -12.98
N VAL A 156 -28.75 -22.45 -12.82
CA VAL A 156 -28.12 -21.47 -13.72
C VAL A 156 -27.10 -20.61 -12.97
N MET A 157 -26.16 -20.00 -13.71
CA MET A 157 -25.28 -18.98 -13.13
C MET A 157 -26.12 -17.84 -12.54
N ALA A 158 -25.78 -17.39 -11.34
CA ALA A 158 -26.41 -16.21 -10.75
C ALA A 158 -26.28 -15.01 -11.71
N PRO A 159 -27.36 -14.25 -11.94
CA PRO A 159 -27.27 -13.06 -12.78
C PRO A 159 -26.24 -12.08 -12.21
N PRO A 160 -25.48 -11.38 -13.07
CA PRO A 160 -24.56 -10.35 -12.60
C PRO A 160 -25.34 -9.29 -11.79
N VAL A 161 -24.75 -8.82 -10.69
CA VAL A 161 -25.34 -7.78 -9.83
C VAL A 161 -25.38 -6.47 -10.61
N ASN A 162 -26.45 -6.25 -11.37
CA ASN A 162 -26.49 -5.16 -12.35
C ASN A 162 -26.94 -3.80 -11.80
N GLU A 163 -27.23 -3.70 -10.51
CA GLU A 163 -27.50 -2.41 -9.85
C GLU A 163 -26.96 -2.45 -8.42
N ILE A 164 -25.65 -2.24 -8.28
CA ILE A 164 -25.04 -2.07 -6.95
C ILE A 164 -25.39 -0.66 -6.49
N LYS A 165 -26.22 -0.55 -5.45
CA LYS A 165 -26.56 0.72 -4.83
C LYS A 165 -25.27 1.39 -4.33
N GLU A 166 -25.17 2.69 -4.55
CA GLU A 166 -24.07 3.47 -3.99
C GLU A 166 -24.05 3.40 -2.47
N PRO A 167 -22.91 3.04 -1.85
CA PRO A 167 -22.80 3.06 -0.41
C PRO A 167 -22.78 4.49 0.12
N GLU A 168 -23.67 4.79 1.06
CA GLU A 168 -23.82 6.13 1.65
C GLU A 168 -23.42 6.14 3.12
N THR A 169 -23.48 4.98 3.79
CA THR A 169 -23.28 4.83 5.23
C THR A 169 -22.35 3.67 5.55
N MET A 170 -21.78 3.68 6.76
CA MET A 170 -20.96 2.56 7.24
C MET A 170 -21.70 1.22 7.14
N ALA A 171 -22.99 1.19 7.42
CA ALA A 171 -23.80 -0.03 7.34
C ALA A 171 -23.85 -0.64 5.92
N ASP A 172 -23.67 0.17 4.87
CA ASP A 172 -23.64 -0.32 3.49
C ASP A 172 -22.31 -1.03 3.13
N ILE A 173 -21.22 -0.74 3.87
CA ILE A 173 -19.86 -1.25 3.60
C ILE A 173 -19.22 -2.00 4.77
N GLU A 174 -19.93 -2.19 5.89
CA GLU A 174 -19.36 -2.68 7.13
C GLU A 174 -18.67 -4.04 6.97
N ASP A 175 -19.33 -5.00 6.30
CA ASP A 175 -18.76 -6.33 6.03
C ASP A 175 -17.53 -6.28 5.11
N PHE A 176 -17.55 -5.38 4.12
CA PHE A 176 -16.44 -5.17 3.19
C PHE A 176 -15.22 -4.59 3.91
N VAL A 177 -15.42 -3.53 4.70
CA VAL A 177 -14.37 -2.89 5.49
C VAL A 177 -13.83 -3.87 6.54
N ALA A 178 -14.70 -4.63 7.21
CA ALA A 178 -14.29 -5.64 8.19
C ALA A 178 -13.39 -6.71 7.56
N ARG A 179 -13.74 -7.22 6.36
CA ARG A 179 -12.92 -8.20 5.62
C ARG A 179 -11.60 -7.61 5.16
N TYR A 180 -11.58 -6.36 4.69
CA TYR A 180 -10.34 -5.67 4.36
C TYR A 180 -9.40 -5.58 5.58
N LEU A 181 -9.93 -5.15 6.74
CA LEU A 181 -9.14 -5.02 7.96
C LEU A 181 -8.70 -6.38 8.51
N ASP A 182 -9.48 -7.45 8.34
CA ASP A 182 -9.05 -8.81 8.66
C ASP A 182 -7.93 -9.30 7.75
N ALA A 183 -8.04 -9.06 6.43
CA ALA A 183 -6.99 -9.40 5.48
C ALA A 183 -5.69 -8.62 5.78
N GLN A 184 -5.81 -7.33 6.08
CA GLN A 184 -4.67 -6.50 6.48
C GLN A 184 -4.04 -7.03 7.78
N PHE A 185 -4.83 -7.46 8.76
CA PHE A 185 -4.32 -8.05 10.00
C PHE A 185 -3.55 -9.35 9.75
N GLU A 186 -4.11 -10.24 8.93
CA GLU A 186 -3.45 -11.50 8.56
C GLU A 186 -2.10 -11.25 7.89
N MET A 187 -2.04 -10.29 6.95
CA MET A 187 -0.80 -9.86 6.31
C MET A 187 0.19 -9.27 7.33
N ILE A 188 -0.25 -8.37 8.21
CA ILE A 188 0.58 -7.75 9.25
C ILE A 188 1.25 -8.81 10.13
N ILE A 189 0.48 -9.79 10.62
CA ILE A 189 0.99 -10.83 11.51
C ILE A 189 1.88 -11.84 10.77
N ALA A 190 1.53 -12.19 9.53
CA ALA A 190 2.30 -13.15 8.75
C ALA A 190 3.67 -12.58 8.32
N GLN A 191 3.69 -11.33 7.85
CA GLN A 191 4.85 -10.77 7.16
C GLN A 191 5.63 -9.74 7.96
N GLU A 192 5.04 -9.10 8.98
CA GLU A 192 5.65 -7.96 9.68
C GLU A 192 6.27 -6.94 8.70
N PRO A 193 5.50 -6.38 7.75
CA PRO A 193 6.01 -5.40 6.79
C PRO A 193 6.62 -4.17 7.48
N GLU A 194 7.78 -3.67 7.03
CA GLU A 194 8.37 -2.49 7.68
C GLU A 194 7.55 -1.22 7.48
N VAL A 195 6.77 -1.15 6.39
CA VAL A 195 5.83 -0.07 6.10
C VAL A 195 4.43 -0.66 5.93
N ILE A 196 3.45 -0.14 6.65
CA ILE A 196 2.03 -0.42 6.40
C ILE A 196 1.56 0.54 5.30
N GLY A 197 1.29 0.01 4.11
CA GLY A 197 0.80 0.77 2.96
C GLY A 197 -0.63 1.25 3.18
N HIS A 198 -0.94 2.45 2.66
CA HIS A 198 -2.25 3.09 2.53
C HIS A 198 -3.37 2.46 3.38
N PHE A 199 -3.23 2.61 4.70
CA PHE A 199 -3.89 1.77 5.71
C PHE A 199 -5.41 1.57 5.48
N ASP A 200 -6.12 2.61 5.05
CA ASP A 200 -7.56 2.65 4.83
C ASP A 200 -7.94 2.80 3.35
N LEU A 201 -7.18 2.18 2.44
CA LEU A 201 -7.47 2.13 1.00
C LEU A 201 -8.89 1.64 0.69
N CYS A 202 -9.49 0.80 1.53
CA CYS A 202 -10.89 0.39 1.42
C CYS A 202 -11.89 1.56 1.38
N MET A 203 -11.47 2.77 1.74
CA MET A 203 -12.29 3.97 1.69
C MET A 203 -12.18 4.73 0.37
N LEU A 204 -11.39 4.26 -0.61
CA LEU A 204 -11.06 4.94 -1.88
C LEU A 204 -12.27 5.57 -2.60
N PHE A 205 -13.40 4.86 -2.67
CA PHE A 205 -14.61 5.34 -3.35
C PHE A 205 -15.70 5.83 -2.39
N THR A 206 -15.45 5.82 -1.08
CA THR A 206 -16.36 6.32 -0.03
C THR A 206 -15.63 7.17 1.04
N PRO A 207 -14.79 8.16 0.67
CA PRO A 207 -13.98 8.94 1.61
C PRO A 207 -14.78 9.70 2.67
N GLN A 208 -16.07 9.93 2.43
CA GLN A 208 -16.97 10.63 3.32
C GLN A 208 -17.40 9.81 4.54
N ILE A 209 -17.25 8.48 4.49
CA ILE A 209 -17.65 7.59 5.59
C ILE A 209 -16.48 7.45 6.55
N SER A 210 -16.71 7.65 7.85
CA SER A 210 -15.67 7.46 8.87
C SER A 210 -15.66 6.02 9.38
N LEU A 211 -14.47 5.42 9.46
CA LEU A 211 -14.24 4.11 10.11
C LEU A 211 -14.70 4.10 11.59
N LYS A 212 -14.74 5.25 12.26
CA LYS A 212 -15.25 5.39 13.65
C LYS A 212 -16.76 5.25 13.77
N SER A 213 -17.49 5.25 12.65
CA SER A 213 -18.95 5.14 12.66
C SER A 213 -19.47 3.73 12.96
N SER A 214 -18.61 2.70 12.98
CA SER A 214 -18.92 1.38 13.54
C SER A 214 -17.89 1.01 14.61
N ALA A 215 -18.37 0.63 15.79
CA ALA A 215 -17.51 0.16 16.87
C ALA A 215 -16.79 -1.15 16.50
N ALA A 216 -17.47 -2.07 15.80
CA ALA A 216 -16.88 -3.34 15.38
C ALA A 216 -15.77 -3.16 14.34
N VAL A 217 -15.94 -2.21 13.41
CA VAL A 217 -14.89 -1.81 12.47
C VAL A 217 -13.74 -1.12 13.21
N TRP A 218 -14.06 -0.21 14.13
CA TRP A 218 -13.04 0.53 14.86
C TRP A 218 -12.16 -0.37 15.74
N GLU A 219 -12.72 -1.41 16.37
CA GLU A 219 -11.96 -2.43 17.10
C GLU A 219 -10.93 -3.14 16.20
N LYS A 220 -11.26 -3.39 14.92
CA LYS A 220 -10.33 -3.98 13.95
C LYS A 220 -9.24 -2.98 13.54
N VAL A 221 -9.57 -1.70 13.39
CA VAL A 221 -8.57 -0.64 13.16
C VAL A 221 -7.57 -0.61 14.32
N GLU A 222 -8.05 -0.57 15.56
CA GLU A 222 -7.23 -0.56 16.77
C GLU A 222 -6.34 -1.81 16.86
N ARG A 223 -6.90 -3.00 16.63
CA ARG A 223 -6.17 -4.27 16.57
C ARG A 223 -5.01 -4.20 15.57
N ASN A 224 -5.26 -3.71 14.35
CA ASN A 224 -4.26 -3.67 13.30
C ASN A 224 -3.15 -2.66 13.61
N VAL A 225 -3.52 -1.48 14.13
CA VAL A 225 -2.56 -0.46 14.57
C VAL A 225 -1.68 -1.00 15.70
N ASP A 226 -2.27 -1.64 16.71
CA ASP A 226 -1.53 -2.22 17.83
C ASP A 226 -0.56 -3.33 17.36
N ALA A 227 -1.00 -4.18 16.43
CA ALA A 227 -0.15 -5.22 15.86
C ALA A 227 1.05 -4.64 15.11
N ALA A 228 0.84 -3.64 14.25
CA ALA A 228 1.92 -2.96 13.53
C ALA A 228 2.90 -2.25 14.47
N ILE A 229 2.40 -1.56 15.51
CA ILE A 229 3.24 -0.91 16.53
C ILE A 229 4.10 -1.93 17.29
N SER A 230 3.56 -3.12 17.57
CA SER A 230 4.24 -4.14 18.40
C SER A 230 5.62 -4.57 17.89
N TYR A 231 5.87 -4.46 16.58
CA TYR A 231 7.17 -4.75 15.96
C TYR A 231 7.86 -3.52 15.35
N GLY A 232 7.32 -2.32 15.61
CA GLY A 232 7.94 -1.04 15.24
C GLY A 232 7.71 -0.59 13.80
N ALA A 233 6.67 -1.10 13.13
CA ALA A 233 6.31 -0.72 11.76
C ALA A 233 6.14 0.79 11.60
N LEU A 234 6.35 1.27 10.37
CA LEU A 234 6.01 2.63 9.96
C LEU A 234 4.65 2.60 9.27
N PHE A 235 3.77 3.54 9.59
CA PHE A 235 2.53 3.78 8.88
C PHE A 235 2.79 4.78 7.77
N GLU A 236 2.44 4.40 6.54
CA GLU A 236 2.55 5.27 5.39
C GLU A 236 1.56 6.44 5.48
N ALA A 237 2.07 7.66 5.30
CA ALA A 237 1.29 8.83 4.95
C ALA A 237 1.45 9.07 3.43
N ASN A 238 0.48 8.56 2.67
CA ASN A 238 0.53 8.48 1.22
C ASN A 238 -0.08 9.70 0.51
N ALA A 239 0.73 10.42 -0.27
CA ALA A 239 0.30 11.60 -1.03
C ALA A 239 -0.60 11.29 -2.25
N ALA A 240 -0.72 10.03 -2.68
CA ALA A 240 -1.55 9.65 -3.83
C ALA A 240 -3.03 9.95 -3.63
N ALA A 241 -3.53 9.93 -2.38
CA ALA A 241 -4.92 10.26 -2.05
C ALA A 241 -5.32 11.65 -2.58
N PHE A 242 -4.42 12.63 -2.54
CA PHE A 242 -4.66 13.99 -3.03
C PHE A 242 -4.90 14.05 -4.54
N ARG A 243 -4.37 13.11 -5.34
CA ARG A 243 -4.65 13.01 -6.79
C ARG A 243 -6.09 12.58 -7.05
N LYS A 244 -6.69 11.83 -6.12
CA LYS A 244 -8.07 11.34 -6.20
C LYS A 244 -9.10 12.41 -5.78
N GLY A 245 -8.65 13.65 -5.53
CA GLY A 245 -9.50 14.76 -5.11
C GLY A 245 -9.74 14.83 -3.61
N TRP A 246 -9.05 14.00 -2.81
CA TRP A 246 -9.20 13.99 -1.37
C TRP A 246 -8.52 15.20 -0.72
N ASN A 247 -8.97 15.53 0.48
CA ASN A 247 -8.39 16.56 1.34
C ASN A 247 -7.49 15.98 2.46
N SER A 248 -7.28 14.67 2.45
CA SER A 248 -6.44 13.95 3.40
C SER A 248 -5.54 12.94 2.70
N SER A 249 -4.57 12.44 3.45
CA SER A 249 -3.73 11.30 3.11
C SER A 249 -4.51 9.98 3.28
N TYR A 250 -3.90 8.87 2.87
CA TYR A 250 -4.00 7.62 3.62
C TYR A 250 -2.91 7.65 4.71
N PRO A 251 -3.20 7.37 6.00
CA PRO A 251 -4.53 7.22 6.56
C PRO A 251 -5.34 8.53 6.62
N ALA A 252 -6.67 8.41 6.66
CA ALA A 252 -7.58 9.50 6.97
C ALA A 252 -7.37 10.05 8.40
N PRO A 253 -7.84 11.28 8.73
CA PRO A 253 -7.58 11.93 10.02
C PRO A 253 -7.87 11.07 11.24
N ASP A 254 -8.99 10.36 11.23
CA ASP A 254 -9.42 9.55 12.37
C ASP A 254 -8.41 8.43 12.70
N VAL A 255 -7.91 7.75 11.68
CA VAL A 255 -6.93 6.66 11.80
C VAL A 255 -5.55 7.22 12.10
N LEU A 256 -5.15 8.33 11.47
CA LEU A 256 -3.89 9.00 11.79
C LEU A 256 -3.82 9.42 13.27
N GLN A 257 -4.89 10.03 13.79
CA GLN A 257 -4.93 10.42 15.21
C GLN A 257 -4.85 9.22 16.15
N LEU A 258 -5.45 8.08 15.79
CA LEU A 258 -5.30 6.84 16.55
C LEU A 258 -3.84 6.37 16.56
N ILE A 259 -3.19 6.31 15.39
CA ILE A 259 -1.79 5.91 15.23
C ILE A 259 -0.90 6.80 16.12
N LEU A 260 -1.06 8.12 16.05
CA LEU A 260 -0.30 9.08 16.87
C LEU A 260 -0.57 8.88 18.37
N SER A 261 -1.82 8.70 18.77
CA SER A 261 -2.20 8.49 20.18
C SER A 261 -1.59 7.24 20.81
N LYS A 262 -1.27 6.23 19.99
CA LYS A 262 -0.65 4.97 20.39
C LYS A 262 0.88 4.96 20.22
N GLY A 263 1.47 6.07 19.78
CA GLY A 263 2.93 6.19 19.55
C GLY A 263 3.42 5.52 18.27
N GLY A 264 2.53 5.34 17.28
CA GLY A 264 2.89 4.83 15.96
C GLY A 264 3.79 5.78 15.18
N ARG A 265 4.62 5.20 14.30
CA ARG A 265 5.64 5.91 13.53
C ARG A 265 5.10 6.24 12.15
N VAL A 266 5.05 7.50 11.75
CA VAL A 266 4.51 7.91 10.44
C VAL A 266 5.65 8.16 9.46
N CYS A 267 5.58 7.61 8.25
CA CYS A 267 6.54 7.84 7.17
C CYS A 267 5.87 8.43 5.93
N LEU A 268 6.64 9.05 5.04
CA LEU A 268 6.10 9.69 3.83
C LEU A 268 6.21 8.76 2.62
N SER A 269 5.22 8.87 1.73
CA SER A 269 5.31 8.33 0.39
C SER A 269 4.50 9.13 -0.63
N ASP A 270 4.84 8.96 -1.92
CA ASP A 270 4.07 9.48 -3.05
C ASP A 270 3.28 8.41 -3.81
N ASP A 271 3.63 7.13 -3.63
CA ASP A 271 3.10 6.02 -4.42
C ASP A 271 3.11 6.38 -5.91
N SER A 272 4.28 6.87 -6.30
CA SER A 272 4.53 7.41 -7.62
C SER A 272 4.51 6.29 -8.65
N HIS A 273 3.83 6.54 -9.76
CA HIS A 273 3.65 5.58 -10.85
C HIS A 273 4.31 6.10 -12.13
N GLY A 274 5.50 6.67 -11.97
CA GLY A 274 6.26 7.34 -13.03
C GLY A 274 6.77 8.73 -12.63
N VAL A 275 7.57 9.32 -13.52
CA VAL A 275 8.35 10.55 -13.26
C VAL A 275 7.46 11.70 -12.81
N SER A 276 6.32 11.88 -13.48
CA SER A 276 5.39 12.99 -13.17
C SER A 276 4.74 12.92 -11.79
N TYR A 277 4.81 11.77 -11.11
CA TYR A 277 4.18 11.55 -9.80
C TYR A 277 5.17 11.59 -8.63
N VAL A 278 6.48 11.53 -8.90
CA VAL A 278 7.49 11.63 -7.84
C VAL A 278 7.32 12.95 -7.10
N GLY A 279 7.19 12.90 -5.77
CA GLY A 279 6.93 14.04 -4.90
C GLY A 279 5.62 14.80 -5.18
N LEU A 280 4.75 14.29 -6.05
CA LEU A 280 3.50 14.96 -6.38
C LEU A 280 2.61 15.06 -5.14
N ASN A 281 2.08 16.25 -4.86
CA ASN A 281 1.29 16.58 -3.66
C ASN A 281 2.04 16.51 -2.32
N TYR A 282 3.37 16.40 -2.29
CA TYR A 282 4.12 16.43 -1.02
C TYR A 282 3.88 17.70 -0.20
N GLY A 283 3.70 18.85 -0.85
CA GLY A 283 3.29 20.09 -0.17
C GLY A 283 1.95 19.96 0.57
N ARG A 284 0.94 19.35 -0.07
CA ARG A 284 -0.37 19.09 0.55
C ARG A 284 -0.28 18.05 1.65
N LEU A 285 0.54 17.01 1.47
CA LEU A 285 0.83 16.01 2.49
C LEU A 285 1.45 16.66 3.74
N ARG A 286 2.43 17.56 3.56
CA ARG A 286 3.00 18.34 4.65
C ARG A 286 1.95 19.17 5.37
N GLU A 287 1.14 19.94 4.64
CA GLU A 287 0.08 20.77 5.24
C GLU A 287 -0.89 19.92 6.06
N TYR A 288 -1.30 18.77 5.52
CA TYR A 288 -2.14 17.80 6.20
C TYR A 288 -1.50 17.30 7.50
N LEU A 289 -0.27 16.77 7.45
CA LEU A 289 0.41 16.21 8.63
C LEU A 289 0.68 17.29 9.70
N VAL A 290 1.02 18.52 9.29
CA VAL A 290 1.16 19.66 10.22
C VAL A 290 -0.17 20.00 10.88
N ALA A 291 -1.27 20.05 10.11
CA ALA A 291 -2.60 20.31 10.65
C ALA A 291 -3.08 19.21 11.59
N GLN A 292 -2.60 17.98 11.41
CA GLN A 292 -2.88 16.82 12.27
C GLN A 292 -1.94 16.75 13.49
N GLY A 293 -1.01 17.68 13.65
CA GLY A 293 -0.12 17.75 14.82
C GLY A 293 1.04 16.76 14.80
N VAL A 294 1.49 16.31 13.61
CA VAL A 294 2.62 15.39 13.49
C VAL A 294 3.94 16.13 13.76
N GLU A 295 4.52 15.91 14.94
CA GLU A 295 5.77 16.55 15.37
C GLU A 295 7.03 15.85 14.83
N GLU A 296 6.93 14.56 14.52
CA GLU A 296 8.04 13.70 14.11
C GLU A 296 7.57 12.73 13.03
N ILE A 297 8.35 12.62 11.96
CA ILE A 297 8.18 11.57 10.95
C ILE A 297 9.35 10.59 11.05
N TRP A 298 9.18 9.39 10.52
CA TRP A 298 10.13 8.30 10.58
C TRP A 298 10.45 7.83 9.16
N TYR A 299 11.67 7.33 8.96
CA TYR A 299 12.08 6.79 7.68
C TYR A 299 13.02 5.61 7.85
N LEU A 300 12.98 4.69 6.90
CA LEU A 300 13.87 3.55 6.84
C LEU A 300 15.27 3.97 6.42
N VAL A 301 16.27 3.34 7.02
CA VAL A 301 17.69 3.45 6.69
C VAL A 301 18.31 2.06 6.56
N PRO A 302 19.41 1.90 5.80
CA PRO A 302 20.17 0.66 5.72
C PRO A 302 20.56 0.11 7.11
N ARG A 303 20.61 -1.23 7.26
CA ARG A 303 20.89 -1.89 8.56
C ARG A 303 22.18 -1.48 9.26
N ASP A 304 23.18 -1.02 8.50
CA ASP A 304 24.48 -0.58 9.00
C ASP A 304 24.47 0.86 9.55
N GLN A 305 23.40 1.62 9.29
CA GLN A 305 23.20 2.94 9.87
C GLN A 305 22.58 2.85 11.28
N GLU A 306 22.64 3.97 12.02
CA GLU A 306 21.95 4.12 13.30
C GLU A 306 20.44 4.23 13.10
N GLY A 307 19.68 3.52 13.92
CA GLY A 307 18.22 3.51 13.91
C GLY A 307 17.66 2.43 14.82
N GLU A 308 16.35 2.38 14.91
CA GLU A 308 15.60 1.43 15.71
C GLU A 308 15.18 0.21 14.87
N LYS A 309 15.06 -0.94 15.52
CA LYS A 309 14.61 -2.17 14.85
C LYS A 309 13.17 -2.00 14.33
N VAL A 310 12.92 -2.54 13.14
CA VAL A 310 11.59 -2.70 12.55
C VAL A 310 11.47 -4.12 12.03
N GLY A 311 10.39 -4.80 12.41
CA GLY A 311 10.06 -6.15 11.94
C GLY A 311 11.12 -7.20 12.26
N LYS A 312 10.90 -8.40 11.73
CA LYS A 312 11.79 -9.57 11.92
C LYS A 312 12.96 -9.66 10.95
N ARG A 313 12.89 -9.02 9.76
CA ARG A 313 13.88 -9.19 8.68
C ARG A 313 15.26 -8.60 8.99
N GLY A 314 15.32 -7.47 9.71
CA GLY A 314 16.59 -6.84 10.10
C GLY A 314 17.44 -6.32 8.94
N ARG A 315 16.83 -6.05 7.78
CA ARG A 315 17.50 -5.52 6.58
C ARG A 315 17.56 -3.99 6.55
N VAL A 316 16.64 -3.35 7.26
CA VAL A 316 16.59 -1.90 7.51
C VAL A 316 16.39 -1.61 9.00
N LYS A 317 16.56 -0.35 9.37
CA LYS A 317 16.17 0.23 10.65
C LYS A 317 15.33 1.49 10.40
N ALA A 318 14.61 1.98 11.40
CA ALA A 318 13.89 3.24 11.29
C ALA A 318 14.54 4.35 12.11
N LYS A 319 14.53 5.57 11.57
CA LYS A 319 15.11 6.75 12.21
C LYS A 319 14.08 7.87 12.28
N PRO A 320 13.94 8.55 13.43
CA PRO A 320 13.08 9.72 13.54
C PRO A 320 13.70 10.94 12.86
N LEU A 321 12.83 11.83 12.38
CA LEU A 321 13.16 13.14 11.81
C LEU A 321 12.22 14.20 12.41
N ARG A 322 12.78 14.99 13.33
CA ARG A 322 12.13 16.17 13.92
C ARG A 322 12.48 17.43 13.14
N GLY A 323 11.62 18.45 13.24
CA GLY A 323 11.77 19.68 12.44
C GLY A 323 11.59 19.44 10.94
N TRP A 324 11.03 18.29 10.58
CA TRP A 324 10.82 17.86 9.21
C TRP A 324 9.99 18.89 8.46
N GLU A 325 9.02 19.53 9.12
CA GLU A 325 8.10 20.51 8.55
C GLU A 325 8.78 21.81 8.12
N ARG A 326 10.04 22.04 8.54
CA ARG A 326 10.86 23.21 8.17
C ARG A 326 12.09 22.84 7.34
N ALA A 327 12.19 21.58 6.90
CA ALA A 327 13.29 21.14 6.06
C ALA A 327 13.37 21.94 4.75
N GLU A 328 14.59 22.19 4.28
CA GLU A 328 14.86 22.89 3.01
C GLU A 328 14.18 22.23 1.80
N PHE A 329 13.91 20.93 1.88
CA PHE A 329 13.15 20.17 0.90
C PHE A 329 11.83 20.84 0.49
N TRP A 330 11.13 21.51 1.41
CA TRP A 330 9.82 22.13 1.14
C TRP A 330 9.91 23.47 0.40
N SER A 331 11.11 24.00 0.20
CA SER A 331 11.35 25.31 -0.43
C SER A 331 11.65 25.20 -1.93
N GLN A 332 11.58 24.00 -2.51
CA GLN A 332 11.97 23.70 -3.89
C GLN A 332 10.87 23.96 -4.91
#